data_AF-X1C4Z0-F1
#
_entry.id   AF-X1C4Z0-F1
#
_cell.length_a   1.000
_cell.length_b   1.000
_cell.length_c   1.000
_cell.angle_alpha   90.00
_cell.angle_beta   90.00
_cell.angle_gamma   90.00
#
_symmetry.space_group_name_H-M   'P 1'
#
loop_
_entity.id
_entity.type
_entity.pdbx_description
1 polymer ?
#
loop_
_entity_poly.entity_id
_entity_poly.type
_entity_poly.pdbx_seq_one_letter_code
_entity_poly.pdbx_strand_id
1 'polypeptide(L)' 'MLYGHTHIPAIAKEGTVYLLNPGHLKATDKKGYQPSFAVLDIEKDNIDITI' A
#
# COMPACT_ATOMS: atom_id res chain seq x y z
N MET A 1 9.23 2.42 -2.12
CA MET A 1 9.01 1.43 -3.17
C MET A 1 7.55 1.02 -3.17
N LEU A 2 6.87 1.26 -4.29
CA LEU A 2 5.50 0.82 -4.52
C LEU A 2 5.55 -0.55 -5.22
N TYR A 3 4.85 -1.54 -4.69
CA TYR A 3 4.81 -2.89 -5.25
C TYR A 3 3.40 -3.48 -5.20
N GLY A 4 3.17 -4.59 -5.91
CA GLY A 4 1.87 -5.24 -5.99
C GLY A 4 2.01 -6.76 -6.03
N HIS A 5 1.24 -7.43 -6.90
CA HIS A 5 1.25 -8.87 -7.16
C HIS A 5 0.68 -9.76 -6.03
N THR A 6 0.98 -9.49 -4.76
CA THR A 6 0.48 -10.33 -3.66
C THR A 6 -1.01 -10.16 -3.39
N HIS A 7 -1.59 -9.02 -3.79
CA HIS A 7 -2.96 -8.59 -3.48
C HIS A 7 -3.21 -8.35 -1.97
N ILE A 8 -2.15 -8.28 -1.16
CA ILE A 8 -2.26 -8.10 0.29
C ILE A 8 -1.82 -6.66 0.62
N PRO A 9 -2.71 -5.81 1.18
CA PRO A 9 -2.37 -4.47 1.62
C PRO A 9 -1.26 -4.49 2.66
N ALA A 10 -0.22 -3.68 2.49
CA ALA A 10 0.91 -3.64 3.43
C ALA A 10 1.61 -2.28 3.43
N ILE A 11 1.93 -1.80 4.63
CA ILE A 11 2.79 -0.64 4.87
C ILE A 11 3.92 -1.11 5.79
N ALA A 12 5.17 -0.95 5.34
CA ALA A 12 6.35 -1.20 6.16
C ALA A 12 7.42 -0.13 5.90
N LYS A 13 8.34 0.03 6.85
CA LYS A 13 9.48 0.95 6.73
C LYS A 13 10.78 0.21 6.99
N GLU A 14 11.68 0.24 6.03
CA GLU A 14 13.04 -0.29 6.13
C GLU A 14 14.04 0.86 6.00
N GLY A 15 14.61 1.27 7.13
CA GLY A 15 15.45 2.47 7.20
C GLY A 15 14.69 3.71 6.74
N THR A 16 15.14 4.32 5.63
CA THR A 16 14.53 5.51 5.02
C THR A 16 13.52 5.19 3.93
N VAL A 17 13.31 3.91 3.59
CA VAL A 17 12.45 3.49 2.49
C VAL A 17 11.13 2.95 3.03
N TYR A 18 10.02 3.48 2.52
CA TYR A 18 8.70 2.87 2.71
C TYR A 18 8.46 1.77 1.67
N LEU A 19 7.98 0.62 2.13
CA LEU A 19 7.50 -0.50 1.32
C LEU A 19 5.98 -0.46 1.36
N LEU A 20 5.34 -0.21 0.22
CA LEU A 20 3.89 -0.07 0.13
C LEU A 20 3.29 -1.00 -0.93
N ASN A 21 2.33 -1.82 -0.52
CA ASN A 21 1.46 -2.57 -1.40
C ASN A 21 0.02 -2.09 -1.21
N PRO A 22 -0.63 -1.48 -2.21
CA PRO A 22 -1.98 -0.93 -2.09
C PRO A 22 -3.08 -2.02 -2.06
N GLY A 23 -2.73 -3.29 -2.23
CA GLY A 23 -3.69 -4.39 -2.37
C GLY A 23 -4.24 -4.52 -3.79
N HIS A 24 -5.56 -4.58 -3.94
CA HIS A 24 -6.24 -4.73 -5.24
C HIS A 24 -7.57 -3.98 -5.28
N LEU A 25 -8.07 -3.66 -6.48
CA LEU A 25 -9.36 -2.97 -6.66
C LEU A 25 -10.54 -3.91 -6.96
N LYS A 26 -10.29 -5.23 -7.08
CA LYS A 26 -11.33 -6.20 -7.46
C LYS A 26 -12.31 -6.44 -6.32
N ALA A 27 -13.62 -6.38 -6.63
CA ALA A 27 -14.72 -6.64 -5.68
C ALA A 27 -14.65 -8.01 -4.99
N THR A 28 -14.12 -9.01 -5.69
CA THR A 28 -13.83 -10.34 -5.15
C THR A 28 -12.44 -10.75 -5.58
N ASP A 29 -11.55 -10.99 -4.62
CA ASP A 29 -10.26 -11.63 -4.84
C ASP A 29 -10.21 -13.02 -4.19
N LYS A 30 -9.37 -13.90 -4.74
CA LYS A 30 -9.19 -15.27 -4.26
C LYS A 30 -8.57 -15.34 -2.86
N LYS A 31 -7.96 -14.25 -2.38
CA LYS A 31 -7.21 -14.21 -1.12
C LYS A 31 -7.96 -13.62 0.07
N GLY A 32 -9.23 -13.23 -0.11
CA GLY A 32 -10.10 -12.79 0.99
C GLY A 32 -9.86 -11.38 1.52
N TYR A 33 -9.02 -10.57 0.83
CA TYR A 33 -8.85 -9.15 1.16
C TYR A 33 -9.93 -8.31 0.46
N GLN A 34 -10.36 -7.25 1.14
CA GLN A 34 -11.30 -6.28 0.56
C GLN A 34 -10.57 -5.42 -0.49
N PRO A 35 -11.29 -4.87 -1.47
CA PRO A 35 -10.73 -3.88 -2.37
C PRO A 35 -10.10 -2.72 -1.58
N SER A 36 -8.87 -2.34 -1.93
CA SER A 36 -8.11 -1.29 -1.24
C SER A 36 -7.25 -0.51 -2.22
N PHE A 37 -6.86 0.68 -1.81
CA PHE A 37 -5.91 1.56 -2.49
C PHE A 37 -5.15 2.37 -1.45
N ALA A 38 -3.97 2.87 -1.79
CA ALA A 38 -3.21 3.72 -0.88
C ALA A 38 -3.25 5.19 -1.31
N VAL A 39 -3.30 6.09 -0.33
CA VAL A 39 -3.09 7.54 -0.50
C VAL A 39 -1.75 7.88 0.12
N LEU A 40 -0.92 8.60 -0.63
CA LEU A 40 0.37 9.12 -0.16
C LEU A 40 0.30 10.64 -0.22
N ASP A 41 0.37 11.29 0.93
CA ASP A 41 0.58 12.72 1.02
C ASP A 41 2.08 12.96 1.29
N ILE A 42 2.74 13.56 0.30
CA ILE A 42 4.20 13.77 0.31
C ILE A 42 4.47 15.26 0.40
N GLU A 43 4.98 15.68 1.55
CA GLU A 43 5.52 17.01 1.77
C GLU A 43 7.06 16.97 1.80
N LYS A 44 7.69 18.14 1.90
CA LYS A 44 9.14 18.28 1.81
C LYS A 44 9.90 17.35 2.76
N ASP A 45 9.42 17.23 4.01
CA ASP A 45 10.09 16.49 5.07
C ASP A 45 9.19 15.39 5.68
N ASN A 46 8.02 15.15 5.10
CA ASN A 46 7.03 14.21 5.63
C ASN A 46 6.38 13.38 4.53
N ILE A 47 6.07 12.13 4.87
CA ILE A 47 5.30 11.21 4.03
C ILE A 47 4.25 10.57 4.93
N ASP A 48 2.99 10.90 4.67
CA ASP A 48 1.84 10.27 5.29
C ASP A 48 1.28 9.20 4.34
N ILE A 49 1.02 8.00 4.86
CA ILE A 49 0.59 6.84 4.08
C ILE A 49 -0.66 6.25 4.72
N THR A 50 -1.75 6.20 3.96
CA THR A 50 -3.02 5.57 4.37
C THR A 50 -3.39 4.51 3.33
N ILE A 51 -3.99 3.39 3.78
CA ILE A 51 -4.43 2.28 2.93
C ILE A 51 -5.82 1.77 3.33
#